data_AF-A0A352CNF9-F1
#
_entry.id   AF-A0A352CNF9-F1
#
_cell.length_a   1.000
_cell.length_b   1.000
_cell.length_c   1.000
_cell.angle_alpha   90.00
_cell.angle_beta   90.00
_cell.angle_gamma   90.00
#
_symmetry.space_group_name_H-M   'P 1'
#
loop_
_entity.id
_entity.type
_entity.pdbx_description
1 polymer ?
#
loop_
_entity_poly.entity_id
_entity_poly.type
_entity_poly.pdbx_seq_one_letter_code
_entity_poly.pdbx_strand_id
1 'polypeptide(L)'
;MIRRIKDYLYDSSVNIQDRLFILLTIIALFGMVMATVVGAATGENAASTISLIVAFFFMSAVSYFGAKMKKVREVANFVAVILVYILFPIVFFTSGGIHGGTPIWFIFAILYVGMIINGKMRVVLLISEICLFVTCYYVEFTHPEYVIPHSEEEFFSDSLSS
;
A
#
# COMPACT_ATOMS: atom_id res chain seq x y z
N MET A 1 16.16 -3.08 -18.73
CA MET A 1 15.74 -3.15 -17.32
C MET A 1 14.98 -4.45 -17.01
N ILE A 2 14.01 -4.86 -17.84
CA ILE A 2 13.21 -6.09 -17.65
C ILE A 2 14.04 -7.38 -17.62
N ARG A 3 15.05 -7.54 -18.48
CA ARG A 3 15.96 -8.72 -18.43
C ARG A 3 16.69 -8.84 -17.08
N ARG A 4 17.18 -7.73 -16.52
CA ARG A 4 17.83 -7.71 -15.20
C ARG A 4 16.89 -8.12 -14.07
N ILE A 5 15.62 -7.71 -14.09
CA ILE A 5 14.64 -8.13 -13.08
C ILE A 5 14.37 -9.63 -13.18
N LYS A 6 14.21 -10.14 -14.41
CA LYS A 6 13.98 -11.57 -14.64
C LYS A 6 15.16 -12.41 -14.15
N ASP A 7 16.39 -12.00 -14.49
CA ASP A 7 17.59 -12.70 -14.04
C ASP A 7 17.74 -12.66 -12.51
N TYR A 8 17.40 -11.53 -11.86
CA TYR A 8 17.45 -11.38 -10.39
C TYR A 8 16.37 -12.18 -9.65
N LEU A 9 15.19 -12.39 -10.26
CA LEU A 9 14.11 -13.18 -9.67
C LEU A 9 14.39 -14.70 -9.71
N TYR A 10 15.10 -15.17 -10.73
CA TYR A 10 15.43 -16.59 -10.90
C TYR A 10 16.81 -16.98 -10.36
N ASP A 11 17.66 -16.02 -10.02
CA ASP A 11 18.98 -16.27 -9.43
C ASP A 11 18.83 -16.82 -7.99
N SER A 12 19.15 -18.11 -7.81
CA SER A 12 19.06 -18.82 -6.53
C SER A 12 19.94 -18.25 -5.41
N SER A 13 20.90 -17.39 -5.72
CA SER A 13 21.81 -16.75 -4.74
C SER A 13 21.19 -15.57 -3.98
N VAL A 14 20.08 -15.00 -4.50
CA VAL A 14 19.39 -13.84 -3.90
C VAL A 14 18.43 -14.31 -2.80
N ASN A 15 18.42 -13.61 -1.66
CA ASN A 15 17.52 -13.91 -0.55
C ASN A 15 16.04 -13.82 -0.98
N ILE A 16 15.23 -14.80 -0.55
CA ILE A 16 13.79 -14.86 -0.88
C ILE A 16 13.04 -13.57 -0.48
N GLN A 17 13.46 -12.93 0.61
CA GLN A 17 12.84 -11.70 1.13
C GLN A 17 13.05 -10.52 0.19
N ASP A 18 14.23 -10.41 -0.42
CA ASP A 18 14.53 -9.35 -1.38
C ASP A 18 13.73 -9.53 -2.68
N ARG A 19 13.50 -10.78 -3.10
CA ARG A 19 12.65 -11.09 -4.27
C ARG A 19 11.19 -10.76 -4.01
N LEU A 20 10.69 -11.15 -2.84
CA LEU A 20 9.32 -10.84 -2.41
C LEU A 20 9.12 -9.34 -2.29
N PHE A 21 10.10 -8.60 -1.76
CA PHE A 21 10.08 -7.14 -1.75
C PHE A 21 9.94 -6.56 -3.16
N ILE A 22 10.76 -7.00 -4.11
CA ILE A 22 10.69 -6.51 -5.49
C ILE A 22 9.35 -6.87 -6.15
N LEU A 23 8.88 -8.11 -6.00
CA LEU A 23 7.62 -8.56 -6.59
C LEU A 23 6.42 -7.79 -6.04
N LEU A 24 6.29 -7.73 -4.72
CA LEU A 24 5.20 -7.00 -4.06
C LEU A 24 5.25 -5.52 -4.41
N THR A 25 6.44 -4.92 -4.45
CA THR A 25 6.63 -3.54 -4.89
C THR A 25 6.13 -3.31 -6.32
N ILE A 26 6.48 -4.18 -7.27
CA ILE A 26 6.05 -4.04 -8.66
C ILE A 26 4.52 -4.13 -8.75
N ILE A 27 3.91 -5.08 -8.03
CA ILE A 27 2.46 -5.23 -7.98
C ILE A 27 1.80 -3.97 -7.39
N ALA A 28 2.31 -3.46 -6.27
CA ALA A 28 1.79 -2.25 -5.64
C ALA A 28 1.90 -1.02 -6.55
N LEU A 29 3.06 -0.80 -7.17
CA LEU A 29 3.26 0.35 -8.06
C LEU A 29 2.36 0.25 -9.30
N PHE A 30 2.14 -0.96 -9.82
CA PHE A 30 1.21 -1.17 -10.92
C PHE A 30 -0.23 -0.85 -10.52
N GLY A 31 -0.68 -1.39 -9.38
CA GLY A 31 -2.01 -1.10 -8.82
C GLY A 31 -2.21 0.40 -8.57
N MET A 32 -1.22 1.09 -7.98
CA MET A 32 -1.30 2.54 -7.74
C MET A 32 -1.39 3.35 -9.03
N VAL A 33 -0.67 2.95 -10.08
CA VAL A 33 -0.77 3.61 -11.40
C VAL A 33 -2.17 3.40 -11.98
N MET A 34 -2.70 2.18 -11.92
CA MET A 34 -4.04 1.87 -12.41
C MET A 34 -5.11 2.65 -11.64
N ALA A 35 -5.09 2.63 -10.32
CA ALA A 35 -5.99 3.38 -9.46
C ALA A 35 -5.92 4.89 -9.76
N THR A 36 -4.72 5.45 -9.92
CA THR A 36 -4.57 6.89 -10.24
C THR A 36 -5.14 7.23 -11.63
N VAL A 37 -4.91 6.39 -12.64
CA VAL A 37 -5.42 6.61 -14.01
C VAL A 37 -6.94 6.51 -14.05
N VAL A 38 -7.52 5.53 -13.36
CA VAL A 38 -8.96 5.33 -13.30
C VAL A 38 -9.64 6.42 -12.47
N GLY A 39 -9.08 6.79 -11.32
CA GLY A 39 -9.57 7.93 -10.52
C GLY A 39 -9.55 9.24 -11.33
N ALA A 40 -8.45 9.50 -12.06
CA ALA A 40 -8.37 10.68 -12.94
C ALA A 40 -9.39 10.65 -14.10
N ALA A 41 -9.74 9.46 -14.62
CA ALA A 41 -10.71 9.31 -15.71
C ALA A 41 -12.17 9.41 -15.24
N THR A 42 -12.46 8.99 -14.01
CA THR A 42 -13.79 9.04 -13.39
C THR A 42 -14.09 10.39 -12.75
N GLY A 43 -13.08 11.25 -12.60
CA GLY A 43 -13.23 12.57 -11.99
C GLY A 43 -13.30 12.50 -10.46
N GLU A 44 -12.62 11.50 -9.87
CA GLU A 44 -12.52 11.35 -8.43
C GLU A 44 -12.06 12.63 -7.72
N ASN A 45 -12.39 12.73 -6.44
CA ASN A 45 -11.99 13.86 -5.62
C ASN A 45 -10.46 14.09 -5.67
N ALA A 46 -10.04 15.36 -5.78
CA ALA A 46 -8.64 15.73 -5.77
C ALA A 46 -7.90 15.20 -4.52
N ALA A 47 -8.58 15.04 -3.39
CA ALA A 47 -8.01 14.48 -2.17
C ALA A 47 -7.62 13.00 -2.30
N SER A 48 -8.42 12.16 -2.96
CA SER A 48 -8.09 10.74 -3.19
C SER A 48 -6.91 10.62 -4.14
N THR A 49 -6.95 11.38 -5.25
CA THR A 49 -5.90 11.40 -6.27
C THR A 49 -4.56 11.89 -5.70
N ILE A 50 -4.56 12.97 -4.91
CA ILE A 50 -3.34 13.47 -4.27
C ILE A 50 -2.78 12.44 -3.30
N SER A 51 -3.62 11.79 -2.50
CA SER A 51 -3.20 10.77 -1.53
C SER A 51 -2.56 9.57 -2.23
N LEU A 52 -3.14 9.10 -3.34
CA LEU A 52 -2.58 8.02 -4.16
C LEU A 52 -1.25 8.42 -4.81
N ILE A 53 -1.14 9.63 -5.34
CA ILE A 53 0.12 10.14 -5.92
C ILE A 53 1.21 10.20 -4.85
N VAL A 54 0.90 10.73 -3.66
CA VAL A 54 1.85 10.77 -2.53
C VAL A 54 2.28 9.36 -2.13
N ALA A 55 1.33 8.41 -2.03
CA ALA A 55 1.61 7.01 -1.73
C ALA A 55 2.51 6.36 -2.81
N PHE A 56 2.28 6.67 -4.10
CA PHE A 56 3.09 6.18 -5.22
C PHE A 56 4.53 6.68 -5.15
N PHE A 57 4.74 7.97 -4.93
CA PHE A 57 6.09 8.53 -4.81
C PHE A 57 6.80 7.98 -3.56
N PHE A 58 6.08 7.83 -2.45
CA PHE A 58 6.62 7.21 -1.25
C PHE A 58 7.05 5.77 -1.52
N MET A 59 6.19 4.92 -2.08
CA MET A 59 6.50 3.53 -2.42
C MET A 59 7.67 3.44 -3.42
N SER A 60 7.72 4.31 -4.42
CA SER A 60 8.83 4.36 -5.38
C SER A 60 10.16 4.71 -4.70
N ALA A 61 10.17 5.70 -3.80
CA ALA A 61 11.35 6.09 -3.04
C ALA A 61 11.84 4.95 -2.16
N VAL A 62 10.93 4.30 -1.43
CA VAL A 62 11.21 3.11 -0.60
C VAL A 62 11.90 2.02 -1.41
N SER A 63 11.35 1.73 -2.58
CA SER A 63 11.85 0.69 -3.47
C SER A 63 13.26 0.98 -3.94
N TYR A 64 13.52 2.24 -4.30
CA TYR A 64 14.83 2.73 -4.70
C TYR A 64 15.85 2.65 -3.55
N PHE A 65 15.50 3.16 -2.36
CA PHE A 65 16.41 3.15 -1.21
C PHE A 65 16.65 1.74 -0.66
N GLY A 66 15.62 0.89 -0.63
CA GLY A 66 15.73 -0.52 -0.27
C GLY A 66 16.73 -1.26 -1.15
N ALA A 67 16.62 -1.09 -2.48
CA ALA A 67 17.55 -1.69 -3.43
C ALA A 67 18.98 -1.15 -3.32
N LYS A 68 19.15 0.16 -3.04
CA LYS A 68 20.47 0.82 -3.02
C LYS A 68 21.28 0.52 -1.77
N MET A 69 20.64 0.44 -0.60
CA MET A 69 21.37 0.43 0.68
C MET A 69 21.87 -0.95 1.10
N LYS A 70 21.46 -2.05 0.45
CA LYS A 70 21.70 -3.45 0.89
C LYS A 70 21.34 -3.73 2.38
N LYS A 71 20.66 -2.78 3.03
CA LYS A 71 20.10 -2.82 4.38
C LYS A 71 18.57 -2.82 4.28
N VAL A 72 18.06 -3.68 3.39
CA VAL A 72 16.63 -3.79 3.05
C VAL A 72 15.78 -3.92 4.30
N ARG A 73 16.24 -4.67 5.30
CA ARG A 73 15.52 -4.93 6.55
C ARG A 73 15.20 -3.69 7.38
N GLU A 74 16.18 -2.82 7.64
CA GLU A 74 15.92 -1.64 8.50
C GLU A 74 15.08 -0.59 7.80
N VAL A 75 15.32 -0.42 6.49
CA VAL A 75 14.50 0.45 5.64
C VAL A 75 13.06 -0.09 5.57
N ALA A 76 12.88 -1.39 5.34
CA ALA A 76 11.55 -2.00 5.29
C ALA A 76 10.79 -1.86 6.62
N ASN A 77 11.47 -2.02 7.77
CA ASN A 77 10.85 -1.81 9.08
C ASN A 77 10.34 -0.37 9.26
N PHE A 78 11.19 0.62 8.96
CA PHE A 78 10.83 2.04 9.08
C PHE A 78 9.67 2.39 8.16
N VAL A 79 9.68 1.86 6.94
CA VAL A 79 8.65 2.08 5.94
C VAL A 79 7.34 1.43 6.35
N ALA A 80 7.37 0.20 6.84
CA ALA A 80 6.16 -0.50 7.27
C ALA A 80 5.47 0.25 8.41
N VAL A 81 6.23 0.88 9.32
CA VAL A 81 5.67 1.78 10.35
C VAL A 81 4.95 2.96 9.71
N ILE A 82 5.56 3.65 8.74
CA ILE A 82 4.92 4.80 8.07
C ILE A 82 3.69 4.36 7.28
N LEU A 83 3.76 3.24 6.56
CA LEU A 83 2.63 2.71 5.81
C LEU A 83 1.45 2.43 6.73
N VAL A 84 1.67 1.65 7.78
CA VAL A 84 0.63 1.21 8.71
C VAL A 84 0.01 2.37 9.46
N TYR A 85 0.81 3.28 10.02
CA TYR A 85 0.30 4.30 10.94
C TYR A 85 0.00 5.65 10.31
N ILE A 86 0.45 5.92 9.08
CA ILE A 86 0.28 7.23 8.44
C ILE A 86 -0.43 7.10 7.10
N LEU A 87 0.16 6.37 6.15
CA LEU A 87 -0.40 6.32 4.80
C LEU A 87 -1.75 5.62 4.74
N PHE A 88 -1.92 4.46 5.40
CA PHE A 88 -3.21 3.76 5.34
C PHE A 88 -4.36 4.51 5.99
N PRO A 89 -4.22 5.10 7.20
CA PRO A 89 -5.27 5.98 7.73
C PRO A 89 -5.63 7.10 6.77
N ILE A 90 -4.63 7.81 6.23
CA ILE A 90 -4.88 8.93 5.32
C ILE A 90 -5.65 8.45 4.10
N VAL A 91 -5.15 7.42 3.41
CA VAL A 91 -5.79 6.86 2.21
C VAL A 91 -7.19 6.34 2.54
N PHE A 92 -7.40 5.70 3.69
CA PHE A 92 -8.73 5.26 4.14
C PHE A 92 -9.72 6.43 4.22
N PHE A 93 -9.37 7.50 4.92
CA PHE A 93 -10.29 8.63 5.11
C PHE A 93 -10.45 9.50 3.85
N THR A 94 -9.47 9.51 2.94
CA THR A 94 -9.52 10.36 1.74
C THR A 94 -10.02 9.67 0.48
N SER A 95 -10.03 8.33 0.45
CA SER A 95 -10.35 7.52 -0.74
C SER A 95 -11.50 6.57 -0.46
N GLY A 96 -12.63 7.09 0.00
CA GLY A 96 -13.89 6.33 0.07
C GLY A 96 -14.03 5.37 1.26
N GLY A 97 -13.06 5.28 2.17
CA GLY A 97 -13.13 4.35 3.30
C GLY A 97 -13.32 2.91 2.83
N ILE A 98 -14.32 2.23 3.39
CA ILE A 98 -14.69 0.88 2.95
C ILE A 98 -15.27 0.81 1.53
N HIS A 99 -15.78 1.94 1.03
CA HIS A 99 -16.34 2.09 -0.32
C HIS A 99 -15.30 2.60 -1.33
N GLY A 100 -14.01 2.52 -1.01
CA GLY A 100 -12.92 2.68 -1.98
C GLY A 100 -12.03 1.44 -2.04
N GLY A 101 -10.91 1.54 -2.74
CA GLY A 101 -9.94 0.43 -2.86
C GLY A 101 -9.23 0.04 -1.55
N THR A 102 -9.45 0.79 -0.46
CA THR A 102 -8.67 0.70 0.78
C THR A 102 -8.66 -0.69 1.43
N PRO A 103 -9.74 -1.50 1.44
CA PRO A 103 -9.69 -2.84 2.03
C PRO A 103 -8.67 -3.77 1.36
N ILE A 104 -8.49 -3.66 0.04
CA ILE A 104 -7.50 -4.46 -0.68
C ILE A 104 -6.08 -4.01 -0.32
N TRP A 105 -5.87 -2.70 -0.15
CA TRP A 105 -4.58 -2.13 0.26
C TRP A 105 -4.18 -2.59 1.66
N PHE A 106 -5.13 -2.75 2.59
CA PHE A 106 -4.89 -3.36 3.90
C PHE A 106 -4.48 -4.83 3.81
N ILE A 107 -5.14 -5.64 2.97
CA ILE A 107 -4.73 -7.04 2.76
C ILE A 107 -3.32 -7.10 2.18
N PHE A 108 -3.03 -6.24 1.20
CA PHE A 108 -1.72 -6.15 0.59
C PHE A 108 -0.63 -5.81 1.63
N ALA A 109 -0.93 -4.93 2.57
CA ALA A 109 0.02 -4.57 3.62
C ALA A 109 0.23 -5.64 4.68
N ILE A 110 -0.81 -6.40 5.04
CA ILE A 110 -0.66 -7.63 5.83
C ILE A 110 0.30 -8.60 5.13
N LEU A 111 0.16 -8.79 3.81
CA LEU A 111 1.08 -9.63 3.04
C LEU A 111 2.50 -9.05 3.03
N TYR A 112 2.64 -7.75 2.79
CA TYR A 112 3.94 -7.07 2.79
C TYR A 112 4.65 -7.22 4.14
N VAL A 113 3.98 -6.89 5.24
CA VAL A 113 4.52 -7.00 6.59
C VAL A 113 4.83 -8.46 6.93
N GLY A 114 3.90 -9.37 6.63
CA GLY A 114 4.04 -10.81 6.92
C GLY A 114 5.25 -11.46 6.24
N MET A 115 5.51 -11.08 5.00
CA MET A 115 6.55 -11.69 4.15
C MET A 115 7.93 -11.02 4.27
N ILE A 116 7.97 -9.70 4.47
CA ILE A 116 9.22 -8.91 4.39
C ILE A 116 9.77 -8.60 5.77
N ILE A 117 8.90 -8.22 6.70
CA ILE A 117 9.29 -7.85 8.05
C ILE A 117 9.59 -9.12 8.85
N ASN A 118 10.62 -9.07 9.69
CA ASN A 118 11.07 -10.23 10.46
C ASN A 118 11.10 -9.96 11.96
N GLY A 119 11.10 -11.04 12.73
CA GLY A 119 11.21 -10.98 14.18
C GLY A 119 9.96 -10.42 14.85
N LYS A 120 10.14 -9.84 16.04
CA LYS A 120 9.03 -9.34 16.88
C LYS A 120 8.27 -8.18 16.23
N MET A 121 8.96 -7.35 15.44
CA MET A 121 8.36 -6.20 14.77
C MET A 121 7.25 -6.61 13.79
N ARG A 122 7.40 -7.75 13.11
CA ARG A 122 6.36 -8.28 12.21
C ARG A 122 5.05 -8.51 12.97
N VAL A 123 5.11 -9.19 14.12
CA VAL A 123 3.92 -9.53 14.90
C VAL A 123 3.26 -8.26 15.43
N VAL A 124 4.05 -7.31 15.93
CA VAL A 124 3.55 -6.02 16.40
C VAL A 124 2.83 -5.28 15.27
N LEU A 125 3.46 -5.15 14.10
CA LEU A 125 2.88 -4.42 12.97
C LEU A 125 1.61 -5.09 12.43
N LEU A 126 1.58 -6.42 12.33
CA LEU A 126 0.38 -7.14 11.88
C LEU A 126 -0.80 -6.96 12.84
N ILE A 127 -0.56 -7.04 14.15
CA ILE A 127 -1.61 -6.80 15.15
C ILE A 127 -2.07 -5.35 15.08
N SER A 128 -1.12 -4.41 15.04
CA SER A 128 -1.43 -2.98 14.94
C SER A 128 -2.23 -2.64 13.70
N GLU A 129 -1.90 -3.25 12.56
CA GLU A 129 -2.61 -3.05 11.29
C GLU A 129 -4.06 -3.54 11.37
N ILE A 130 -4.30 -4.72 11.95
CA ILE A 130 -5.66 -5.23 12.19
C ILE A 130 -6.42 -4.29 13.13
N CYS A 131 -5.80 -3.87 14.24
CA CYS A 131 -6.42 -2.94 15.17
C CYS A 131 -6.74 -1.59 14.51
N LEU A 132 -5.82 -1.10 13.67
CA LEU A 132 -5.97 0.17 12.96
C LEU A 132 -7.10 0.08 11.93
N PHE A 133 -7.18 -1.01 11.16
CA PHE A 133 -8.28 -1.24 10.23
C PHE A 133 -9.63 -1.27 10.94
N VAL A 134 -9.74 -2.00 12.05
CA VAL A 134 -10.96 -2.05 12.87
C VAL A 134 -11.30 -0.67 13.44
N THR A 135 -10.30 0.11 13.83
CA THR A 135 -10.50 1.47 14.32
C THR A 135 -11.02 2.39 13.21
N CYS A 136 -10.39 2.37 12.03
CA CYS A 136 -10.82 3.13 10.86
C CYS A 136 -12.27 2.77 10.47
N TYR A 137 -12.59 1.47 10.43
CA TYR A 137 -13.94 0.97 10.17
C TYR A 137 -14.95 1.50 11.21
N TYR A 138 -14.60 1.42 12.50
CA TYR A 138 -15.47 1.89 13.56
C TYR A 138 -15.68 3.41 13.51
N VAL A 139 -14.63 4.17 13.17
CA VAL A 139 -14.72 5.63 12.98
C VAL A 139 -15.60 5.96 11.79
N GLU A 140 -15.47 5.29 10.64
CA GLU A 140 -16.38 5.49 9.51
C GLU A 140 -17.84 5.20 9.88
N PHE A 141 -18.09 4.12 10.63
CA PHE A 141 -19.44 3.75 11.06
C PHE A 141 -20.07 4.77 12.02
N THR A 142 -19.28 5.35 12.93
CA THR A 142 -19.78 6.28 13.96
C THR A 142 -19.73 7.75 13.54
N HIS A 143 -18.75 8.10 12.70
CA HIS A 143 -18.43 9.44 12.24
C HIS A 143 -18.14 9.43 10.73
N PRO A 144 -19.14 9.14 9.89
CA PRO A 144 -18.97 9.08 8.44
C PRO A 144 -18.51 10.43 7.86
N GLU A 145 -18.70 11.54 8.58
CA GLU A 145 -18.22 12.88 8.19
C GLU A 145 -16.69 13.00 8.05
N TYR A 146 -15.92 12.07 8.62
CA TYR A 146 -14.46 12.05 8.48
C TYR A 146 -13.98 11.33 7.22
N VAL A 147 -14.85 10.60 6.54
CA VAL A 147 -14.53 9.91 5.28
C VAL A 147 -15.05 10.75 4.12
N ILE A 148 -14.21 10.96 3.12
CA ILE A 148 -14.63 11.52 1.84
C ILE A 148 -15.43 10.43 1.11
N PRO A 149 -16.75 10.60 0.92
CA PRO A 149 -17.58 9.55 0.35
C PRO A 149 -17.27 9.37 -1.13
N HIS A 150 -17.25 8.12 -1.57
CA HIS A 150 -17.28 7.77 -2.98
C HIS A 150 -18.73 7.55 -3.43
N SER A 151 -19.00 7.96 -4.67
CA SER A 151 -20.18 7.55 -5.43
C SER A 151 -20.10 6.06 -5.77
N GLU A 152 -21.23 5.46 -6.19
CA GLU A 152 -21.23 4.07 -6.64
C GLU A 152 -20.28 3.85 -7.84
N GLU A 153 -20.21 4.81 -8.77
CA GLU A 153 -19.32 4.73 -9.93
C GLU A 153 -17.84 4.73 -9.52
N GLU A 154 -17.46 5.59 -8.58
CA GLU A 154 -16.12 5.63 -8.00
C GLU A 154 -15.81 4.31 -7.27
N PHE A 155 -16.72 3.80 -6.44
CA PHE A 155 -16.56 2.51 -5.75
C PHE A 155 -16.26 1.34 -6.70
N PHE A 156 -17.04 1.19 -7.77
CA PHE A 156 -16.82 0.10 -8.74
C PHE A 156 -15.52 0.29 -9.53
N SER A 157 -15.17 1.53 -9.85
CA SER A 157 -13.96 1.86 -10.59
C SER A 157 -12.69 1.63 -9.75
N ASP A 158 -12.74 2.00 -8.48
CA ASP A 158 -11.68 1.73 -7.50
C ASP A 158 -11.52 0.23 -7.25
N SER A 159 -12.64 -0.49 -7.10
CA SER A 159 -12.63 -1.95 -6.90
C SER A 159 -12.07 -2.71 -8.11
N LEU A 160 -12.24 -2.18 -9.33
CA LEU A 160 -11.69 -2.77 -10.55
C LEU A 160 -10.19 -2.47 -10.73
N SER A 161 -9.75 -1.32 -10.24
CA SER A 161 -8.39 -0.81 -10.48
C SER A 161 -7.38 -1.17 -9.39
N SER A 162 -7.85 -1.64 -8.22
CA SER A 162 -7.05 -2.05 -7.07
C SER A 162 -6.69 -3.54 -7.09
#